data_AF-A0A540R882-F1
#
_entry.id   AF-A0A540R882-F1
#
_cell.length_a   1.000
_cell.length_b   1.000
_cell.length_c   1.000
_cell.angle_alpha   90.00
_cell.angle_beta   90.00
_cell.angle_gamma   90.00
#
_symmetry.space_group_name_H-M   'P 1'
#
loop_
_entity.id
_entity.type
_entity.pdbx_description
1 polymer ?
#
loop_
_entity_poly.entity_id
_entity_poly.type
_entity_poly.pdbx_seq_one_letter_code
_entity_poly.pdbx_strand_id
1 'polypeptide(L)' 'MPRHIGPGEAADKVKHIEGMYRALASFSDVPPKYRRLLERAAAEAHHTAALLNAYERKIRHAHPDRLPTHRS' A
#
# COMPACT_ATOMS: atom_id res chain seq x y z
N MET A 1 -12.22 -19.60 0.14
CA MET A 1 -10.87 -19.46 0.73
C MET A 1 -10.35 -18.07 0.37
N PRO A 2 -9.91 -17.23 1.34
CA PRO A 2 -9.32 -15.95 1.01
C PRO A 2 -8.03 -16.17 0.22
N ARG A 3 -7.87 -15.46 -0.90
CA ARG A 3 -6.67 -15.55 -1.74
C ARG A 3 -5.51 -14.88 -1.01
N HIS A 4 -4.45 -15.63 -0.73
CA HIS A 4 -3.20 -15.06 -0.23
C HIS A 4 -2.57 -14.20 -1.33
N ILE A 5 -2.31 -12.93 -1.03
CA ILE A 5 -1.62 -11.98 -1.92
C ILE A 5 -0.19 -11.76 -1.42
N GLY A 6 0.74 -11.52 -2.35
CA GLY A 6 2.12 -11.19 -2.01
C GLY A 6 2.27 -9.79 -1.40
N PRO A 7 3.37 -9.50 -0.69
CA PRO A 7 3.54 -8.20 -0.03
C PRO A 7 3.64 -7.02 -1.00
N GLY A 8 4.15 -7.23 -2.22
CA GLY A 8 4.14 -6.20 -3.28
C GLY A 8 2.71 -5.86 -3.73
N GLU A 9 1.91 -6.88 -4.06
CA GLU A 9 0.49 -6.70 -4.41
C GLU A 9 -0.31 -6.06 -3.27
N ALA A 10 -0.03 -6.46 -2.03
CA ALA A 10 -0.64 -5.83 -0.85
C ALA A 10 -0.25 -4.35 -0.72
N ALA A 11 1.02 -3.99 -0.96
CA ALA A 11 1.48 -2.61 -0.91
C ALA A 11 0.79 -1.74 -1.97
N ASP A 12 0.59 -2.26 -3.17
CA ASP A 12 -0.10 -1.54 -4.26
C ASP A 12 -1.58 -1.32 -3.94
N LYS A 13 -2.27 -2.32 -3.38
CA LYS A 13 -3.65 -2.15 -2.91
C LYS A 13 -3.77 -1.10 -1.80
N VAL A 14 -2.82 -1.08 -0.86
CA VAL A 14 -2.82 -0.09 0.23
C VAL A 14 -2.52 1.31 -0.29
N LYS A 15 -1.61 1.47 -1.27
CA LYS A 15 -1.39 2.77 -1.94
C LYS A 15 -2.62 3.25 -2.69
N HIS A 16 -3.38 2.34 -3.31
CA HIS A 16 -4.63 2.70 -3.94
C HIS A 16 -5.63 3.25 -2.91
N ILE A 17 -5.75 2.60 -1.75
CA ILE A 17 -6.59 3.06 -0.63
C ILE A 17 -6.10 4.43 -0.10
N GLU A 18 -4.79 4.64 0.04
CA GLU A 18 -4.22 5.95 0.38
C GLU A 18 -4.71 7.03 -0.61
N GLY A 19 -4.64 6.75 -1.92
CA GLY A 19 -5.12 7.66 -2.96
C GLY A 19 -6.61 7.97 -2.83
N MET A 20 -7.43 6.96 -2.52
CA MET A 20 -8.86 7.15 -2.28
C MET A 20 -9.14 8.06 -1.08
N TYR A 21 -8.44 7.87 0.04
CA TYR A 21 -8.60 8.75 1.20
C TYR A 21 -8.21 10.20 0.90
N ARG A 22 -7.12 10.41 0.16
CA ARG A 22 -6.71 11.75 -0.30
C ARG A 22 -7.76 12.38 -1.23
N ALA A 23 -8.30 11.61 -2.17
CA ALA A 23 -9.35 12.08 -3.07
C ALA A 23 -10.61 12.49 -2.29
N LEU A 24 -11.07 11.66 -1.35
CA LEU A 24 -12.20 11.98 -0.49
C LEU A 24 -11.93 13.24 0.35
N ALA A 25 -10.73 13.40 0.92
CA ALA A 25 -10.39 14.59 1.71
C ALA A 25 -10.45 15.90 0.90
N SER A 26 -10.24 15.81 -0.42
CA SER A 26 -10.24 16.95 -1.34
C SER A 26 -11.64 17.44 -1.74
N PHE A 27 -12.71 16.71 -1.39
CA PHE A 27 -14.06 17.15 -1.70
C PHE A 27 -14.40 18.45 -0.95
N SER A 28 -15.05 19.37 -1.67
CA SER A 28 -15.35 20.73 -1.20
C SER A 28 -16.30 20.77 -0.01
N ASP A 29 -17.19 19.79 0.10
CA ASP A 29 -18.28 19.69 1.08
C ASP A 29 -17.95 18.82 2.30
N VAL A 30 -16.76 18.20 2.34
CA VAL A 30 -16.37 17.35 3.47
C VAL A 30 -16.21 18.18 4.74
N PRO A 31 -16.96 17.87 5.82
CA PRO A 31 -16.82 18.59 7.08
C PRO A 31 -15.40 18.46 7.65
N PRO A 32 -14.86 19.51 8.33
CA PRO A 32 -13.47 19.52 8.78
C PRO A 32 -13.06 18.31 9.65
N LYS A 33 -13.98 17.80 10.47
CA LYS A 33 -13.77 16.59 11.28
C LYS A 33 -13.47 15.37 10.40
N TYR A 34 -14.25 15.17 9.33
CA TYR A 34 -14.06 14.03 8.43
C TYR A 34 -12.84 14.22 7.54
N ARG A 35 -12.54 15.45 7.10
CA ARG A 35 -11.30 15.75 6.37
C ARG A 35 -10.06 15.32 7.15
N ARG A 36 -9.96 15.68 8.43
CA ARG A 36 -8.85 15.27 9.31
C ARG A 36 -8.77 13.75 9.49
N LEU A 37 -9.91 13.06 9.57
CA LEU A 37 -9.93 11.60 9.65
C LEU A 37 -9.42 10.95 8.36
N LEU A 38 -9.83 11.47 7.20
CA LEU A 38 -9.37 11.00 5.89
C LEU A 38 -7.87 11.24 5.67
N GLU A 39 -7.37 12.42 6.06
CA GLU A 39 -5.93 12.73 6.01
C GLU A 39 -5.12 11.78 6.90
N ARG A 40 -5.61 11.51 8.11
CA ARG A 40 -4.99 10.53 9.02
C ARG A 40 -5.01 9.12 8.43
N ALA A 41 -6.14 8.68 7.88
CA ALA A 41 -6.26 7.37 7.26
C ALA A 41 -5.32 7.24 6.04
N ALA A 42 -5.15 8.30 5.25
CA ALA A 42 -4.18 8.35 4.17
C ALA A 42 -2.73 8.19 4.70
N ALA A 43 -2.37 8.89 5.79
CA ALA A 43 -1.05 8.75 6.39
C ALA A 43 -0.79 7.33 6.94
N GLU A 44 -1.78 6.71 7.57
CA GLU A 44 -1.70 5.33 8.07
C GLU A 44 -1.56 4.32 6.92
N ALA A 45 -2.31 4.49 5.82
CA ALA A 45 -2.18 3.68 4.62
C ALA A 45 -0.78 3.84 3.99
N HIS A 46 -0.29 5.08 3.87
CA HIS A 46 1.05 5.36 3.36
C HIS A 46 2.14 4.63 4.14
N HIS A 47 2.10 4.74 5.47
CA HIS A 47 3.05 4.06 6.35
C HIS A 47 2.98 2.54 6.20
N THR A 48 1.77 1.98 6.13
CA THR A 48 1.56 0.54 5.93
C THR A 48 2.13 0.05 4.60
N ALA A 49 1.89 0.78 3.51
CA ALA A 49 2.47 0.47 2.21
C ALA A 49 4.00 0.56 2.24
N ALA A 50 4.59 1.53 2.95
CA ALA A 50 6.03 1.64 3.10
C ALA A 50 6.63 0.42 3.83
N LEU A 51 5.98 -0.05 4.90
CA LEU A 51 6.39 -1.26 5.63
C LEU A 51 6.30 -2.51 4.76
N LEU A 52 5.22 -2.67 3.99
CA LEU A 52 5.06 -3.80 3.08
C LEU A 52 6.14 -3.81 1.99
N ASN A 53 6.45 -2.66 1.40
CA ASN A 53 7.54 -2.52 0.43
C ASN A 53 8.91 -2.83 1.06
N ALA A 54 9.15 -2.39 2.31
CA ALA A 54 10.39 -2.69 3.03
C ALA A 54 10.51 -4.18 3.31
N TYR A 55 9.42 -4.83 3.71
CA TYR A 55 9.35 -6.28 3.90
C TYR A 55 9.57 -7.02 2.57
N GLU A 56 8.94 -6.59 1.48
CA GLU A 56 9.14 -7.16 0.15
C GLU A 56 10.62 -7.09 -0.29
N ARG A 57 11.28 -5.94 -0.08
CA ARG A 57 12.71 -5.83 -0.35
C ARG A 57 13.53 -6.80 0.50
N LYS A 58 13.22 -6.91 1.80
CA LYS A 58 13.91 -7.86 2.69
C LYS A 58 13.77 -9.30 2.21
N ILE A 59 12.57 -9.75 1.84
CA ILE A 59 12.39 -11.13 1.35
C ILE A 59 13.10 -11.36 0.01
N ARG A 60 13.12 -10.35 -0.87
CA ARG A 60 13.80 -10.42 -2.17
C ARG A 60 15.32 -10.53 -2.01
N HIS A 61 15.89 -9.78 -1.07
CA HIS A 61 17.33 -9.81 -0.77
C HIS A 61 17.74 -11.01 0.09
N ALA A 62 16.85 -11.54 0.94
CA ALA A 62 17.10 -12.74 1.73
C ALA A 62 17.07 -14.04 0.90
N HIS A 63 16.39 -14.04 -0.26
CA HIS A 63 16.33 -15.17 -1.19
C HIS A 63 16.61 -14.73 -2.63
N PRO A 64 17.88 -14.45 -2.99
CA PRO A 64 18.25 -13.99 -4.34
C PRO A 64 17.99 -15.03 -5.45
N ASP A 65 17.89 -16.33 -5.11
CA ASP A 65 17.75 -17.43 -6.09
C ASP A 65 16.32 -17.67 -6.61
N ARG A 66 15.33 -16.85 -6.25
CA ARG A 66 13.95 -16.97 -6.77
C ARG A 66 13.63 -15.99 -7.90
N LEU A 67 14.61 -15.65 -8.71
CA LEU A 67 14.35 -15.08 -10.04
C LEU A 67 14.09 -16.26 -11.00
N PRO A 68 12.90 -16.41 -11.60
CA PRO A 68 12.74 -17.36 -12.69
C PRO A 68 13.62 -16.88 -13.83
N THR A 69 14.73 -17.57 -14.04
CA THR A 69 15.56 -17.43 -15.23
C THR A 69 14.75 -18.01 -16.38
N HIS A 70 13.88 -17.20 -16.99
CA HIS A 70 13.46 -17.46 -18.36
C HIS A 70 14.67 -17.19 -19.25
N ARG A 71 15.51 -18.21 -19.43
CA ARG A 71 16.45 -18.28 -20.55
C ARG A 71 15.66 -18.79 -21.75
N SER A 72 15.51 -17.91 -22.73
CA SER A 72 15.25 -18.26 -24.13
C SER A 72 16.47 -18.94 -24.75
#